data_AF-A0ABD5UFF5-F1
#
_entry.id   AF-A0ABD5UFF5-F1
#
_cell.length_a   1.000
_cell.length_b   1.000
_cell.length_c   1.000
_cell.angle_alpha   90.00
_cell.angle_beta   90.00
_cell.angle_gamma   90.00
#
_symmetry.space_group_name_H-M   'P 1'
#
loop_
_entity.id
_entity.type
_entity.pdbx_description
1 polymer ?
#
loop_
_entity_poly.entity_id
_entity_poly.type
_entity_poly.pdbx_seq_one_letter_code
_entity_poly.pdbx_strand_id
1 'polypeptide(L)'
;MARRVFFSYHFQRDVWRANQVRNSWVTHPDREAAGFFDAAEQEEVKLKTKKAIRRWIDRQLQHTSVTAILIGEKTAEREFVQYEIEKSIERGNALLGIRIDSLKNRQGKRGSWGENPLDHYYIDTRSGEVALSRIFPTYQWKEDNGKQNMSEWVEEAIESISEIPAGKRDTLDHKPDKKGLGEQLVESGLVIGGILLLGKAAQEVGDALRRNQFR
;
A
#
# COMPACT_ATOMS: atom_id res chain seq x y z
N MET A 1 -19.28 -13.01 11.04
CA MET A 1 -19.37 -12.80 9.58
C MET A 1 -18.03 -13.16 9.00
N ALA A 2 -17.97 -13.84 7.85
CA ALA A 2 -16.70 -14.23 7.26
C ALA A 2 -15.85 -12.99 6.92
N ARG A 3 -14.57 -13.00 7.30
CA ARG A 3 -13.64 -11.89 7.00
C ARG A 3 -12.84 -12.25 5.76
N ARG A 4 -13.04 -11.48 4.68
CA ARG A 4 -12.27 -11.63 3.44
C ARG A 4 -11.21 -10.54 3.35
N VAL A 5 -9.95 -10.96 3.37
CA VAL A 5 -8.77 -10.09 3.34
C VAL A 5 -8.10 -10.19 1.98
N PHE A 6 -7.87 -9.04 1.34
CA PHE A 6 -7.03 -8.96 0.15
C PHE A 6 -5.57 -8.83 0.57
N PHE A 7 -4.69 -9.63 -0.02
CA PHE A 7 -3.25 -9.58 0.28
C PHE A 7 -2.48 -8.93 -0.86
N SER A 8 -1.79 -7.83 -0.55
CA SER A 8 -0.93 -7.07 -1.44
C SER A 8 0.53 -7.37 -1.12
N TYR A 9 1.36 -7.72 -2.12
CA TYR A 9 2.77 -8.04 -1.90
C TYR A 9 3.60 -8.00 -3.19
N HIS A 10 4.93 -7.98 -3.06
CA HIS A 10 5.83 -8.12 -4.20
C HIS A 10 5.83 -9.56 -4.74
N PHE A 11 4.99 -9.86 -5.73
CA PHE A 11 4.82 -11.20 -6.29
C PHE A 11 6.13 -11.96 -6.58
N GLN A 12 7.05 -11.39 -7.36
CA GLN A 12 8.25 -12.12 -7.79
C GLN A 12 9.24 -12.46 -6.66
N ARG A 13 9.26 -11.71 -5.57
CA ARG A 13 10.25 -11.87 -4.48
C ARG A 13 9.64 -12.54 -3.25
N ASP A 14 8.39 -12.21 -2.95
CA ASP A 14 7.82 -12.47 -1.64
C ASP A 14 6.64 -13.45 -1.66
N VAL A 15 6.28 -14.03 -2.81
CA VAL A 15 5.22 -15.06 -2.91
C VAL A 15 5.38 -16.19 -1.89
N TRP A 16 6.60 -16.65 -1.63
CA TRP A 16 6.86 -17.70 -0.64
C TRP A 16 6.59 -17.26 0.80
N ARG A 17 6.91 -16.00 1.13
CA ARG A 17 6.66 -15.43 2.45
C ARG A 17 5.18 -15.11 2.62
N ALA A 18 4.57 -14.54 1.59
CA ALA A 18 3.15 -14.26 1.51
C ALA A 18 2.29 -15.52 1.72
N ASN A 19 2.68 -16.65 1.13
CA ASN A 19 1.99 -17.92 1.33
C ASN A 19 2.04 -18.42 2.79
N GLN A 20 3.09 -18.11 3.56
CA GLN A 20 3.13 -18.47 4.98
C GLN A 20 2.08 -17.68 5.78
N VAL A 21 1.95 -16.38 5.51
CA VAL A 21 0.92 -15.53 6.12
C VAL A 21 -0.48 -15.98 5.70
N ARG A 22 -0.69 -16.18 4.38
CA ARG A 22 -1.96 -16.68 3.82
C ARG A 22 -2.42 -17.97 4.48
N ASN A 23 -1.53 -18.95 4.58
CA ASN A 23 -1.86 -20.25 5.14
C ASN A 23 -2.18 -20.17 6.64
N SER A 24 -1.65 -19.17 7.35
CA SER A 24 -2.06 -18.88 8.73
C SER A 24 -3.45 -18.25 8.82
N TRP A 25 -3.90 -17.57 7.76
CA TRP A 25 -5.21 -16.90 7.72
C TRP A 25 -6.33 -17.87 7.33
N VAL A 26 -6.17 -18.61 6.23
CA VAL A 26 -7.22 -19.45 5.63
C VAL A 26 -7.45 -20.78 6.34
N THR A 27 -6.70 -21.09 7.41
CA THR A 27 -6.93 -22.30 8.23
C THR A 27 -8.16 -22.21 9.12
N HIS A 28 -8.83 -21.06 9.17
CA HIS A 28 -10.09 -20.89 9.89
C HIS A 28 -11.27 -20.94 8.91
N PRO A 29 -12.37 -21.64 9.25
CA PRO A 29 -13.48 -21.89 8.32
C PRO A 29 -14.21 -20.61 7.86
N ASP A 30 -14.19 -19.55 8.68
CA ASP A 30 -14.88 -18.28 8.40
C ASP A 30 -13.94 -17.21 7.80
N ARG A 31 -12.82 -17.61 7.19
CA ARG A 31 -11.80 -16.70 6.67
C ARG A 31 -11.46 -16.99 5.23
N GLU A 32 -11.44 -15.93 4.43
CA GLU A 32 -11.11 -16.00 3.02
C GLU A 32 -9.95 -15.05 2.69
N ALA A 33 -9.13 -15.46 1.72
CA ALA A 33 -8.03 -14.65 1.20
C ALA A 33 -8.25 -14.35 -0.28
N ALA A 34 -7.99 -13.10 -0.68
CA ALA A 34 -7.92 -12.65 -2.06
C ALA A 34 -6.52 -12.07 -2.35
N GLY A 35 -6.22 -11.74 -3.62
CA GLY A 35 -4.92 -11.15 -4.00
C GLY A 35 -3.77 -12.15 -4.20
N PHE A 36 -4.09 -13.44 -4.28
CA PHE A 36 -3.13 -14.47 -4.67
C PHE A 36 -3.43 -15.00 -6.06
N PHE A 37 -2.37 -15.20 -6.85
CA PHE A 37 -2.44 -15.95 -8.09
C PHE A 37 -2.26 -17.44 -7.79
N ASP A 38 -3.21 -18.26 -8.25
CA ASP A 38 -3.00 -19.71 -8.24
C ASP A 38 -1.90 -20.12 -9.23
N ALA A 39 -1.43 -21.36 -9.15
CA ALA A 39 -0.30 -21.83 -9.96
C ALA A 39 -0.52 -21.67 -11.48
N ALA A 40 -1.76 -21.75 -11.97
CA ALA A 40 -2.10 -21.55 -13.37
C ALA A 40 -2.11 -20.05 -13.73
N GLU A 41 -2.68 -19.22 -12.87
CA GLU A 41 -2.72 -17.77 -13.04
C GLU A 41 -1.32 -17.13 -13.02
N GLN A 42 -0.35 -17.73 -12.32
CA GLN A 42 1.03 -17.20 -12.24
C GLN A 42 1.73 -17.10 -13.60
N GLU A 43 1.49 -18.04 -14.51
CA GLU A 43 2.05 -17.99 -15.86
C GLU A 43 1.29 -17.01 -16.73
N GLU A 44 -0.03 -16.99 -16.63
CA GLU A 44 -0.86 -16.07 -17.38
C GLU A 44 -0.61 -14.60 -17.01
N VAL A 45 -0.35 -14.30 -15.74
CA VAL A 45 -0.10 -12.92 -15.27
C VAL A 45 1.17 -12.33 -15.87
N LYS A 46 2.19 -13.15 -16.12
CA LYS A 46 3.41 -12.71 -16.83
C LYS A 46 3.12 -12.26 -18.26
N LEU A 47 2.02 -12.76 -18.85
CA LEU A 47 1.59 -12.45 -20.21
C LEU A 47 0.49 -11.38 -20.26
N LYS A 48 -0.08 -11.00 -19.11
CA LYS A 48 -1.15 -10.01 -19.01
C LYS A 48 -0.61 -8.59 -19.14
N THR A 49 -1.33 -7.73 -19.86
CA THR A 49 -1.05 -6.30 -19.92
C THR A 49 -1.31 -5.62 -18.57
N LYS A 50 -0.65 -4.48 -18.30
CA LYS A 50 -0.90 -3.69 -17.07
C LYS A 50 -2.39 -3.42 -16.82
N LYS A 51 -3.15 -3.13 -17.89
CA LYS A 51 -4.61 -2.93 -17.84
C LYS A 51 -5.37 -4.17 -17.39
N ALA A 52 -4.97 -5.35 -17.86
CA ALA A 52 -5.58 -6.61 -17.46
C ALA A 52 -5.30 -6.94 -15.98
N ILE A 53 -4.09 -6.64 -15.50
CA ILE A 53 -3.71 -6.82 -14.09
C ILE A 53 -4.53 -5.89 -13.19
N ARG A 54 -4.63 -4.59 -13.51
CA ARG A 54 -5.48 -3.65 -12.76
C ARG A 54 -6.94 -4.10 -12.67
N ARG A 55 -7.52 -4.54 -13.80
CA ARG A 55 -8.89 -5.11 -13.81
C ARG A 55 -9.02 -6.36 -12.96
N TRP A 56 -7.99 -7.20 -12.90
CA TRP A 56 -7.99 -8.37 -12.03
C TRP A 56 -7.93 -7.94 -10.55
N ILE A 57 -7.08 -6.97 -10.20
CA ILE A 57 -7.01 -6.38 -8.86
C ILE A 57 -8.38 -5.82 -8.45
N ASP A 58 -9.02 -5.03 -9.32
CA ASP A 58 -10.34 -4.44 -9.05
C ASP A 58 -11.38 -5.51 -8.69
N ARG A 59 -11.36 -6.66 -9.38
CA ARG A 59 -12.26 -7.80 -9.08
C ARG A 59 -11.88 -8.50 -7.77
N GLN A 60 -10.59 -8.67 -7.51
CA GLN A 60 -10.12 -9.35 -6.29
C GLN A 60 -10.38 -8.52 -5.02
N LEU A 61 -10.37 -7.20 -5.13
CA LEU A 61 -10.77 -6.30 -4.05
C LEU A 61 -12.29 -6.38 -3.77
N GLN A 62 -13.11 -6.84 -4.72
CA GLN A 62 -14.55 -6.98 -4.47
C GLN A 62 -14.84 -7.94 -3.33
N HIS A 63 -15.79 -7.56 -2.47
CA HIS A 63 -16.18 -8.31 -1.27
C HIS A 63 -15.06 -8.50 -0.24
N THR A 64 -13.97 -7.72 -0.28
CA THR A 64 -12.99 -7.65 0.80
C THR A 64 -13.22 -6.41 1.65
N SER A 65 -12.92 -6.51 2.95
CA SER A 65 -13.04 -5.39 3.89
C SER A 65 -11.69 -4.82 4.30
N VAL A 66 -10.63 -5.62 4.18
CA VAL A 66 -9.26 -5.25 4.57
C VAL A 66 -8.30 -5.62 3.46
N THR A 67 -7.31 -4.76 3.23
CA THR A 67 -6.16 -4.99 2.38
C THR A 67 -4.90 -5.08 3.23
N ALA A 68 -4.37 -6.29 3.40
CA ALA A 68 -3.14 -6.57 4.12
C ALA A 68 -1.93 -6.45 3.18
N ILE A 69 -1.09 -5.45 3.40
CA ILE A 69 0.11 -5.17 2.63
C ILE A 69 1.28 -5.88 3.30
N LEU A 70 1.82 -6.90 2.63
CA LEU A 70 2.94 -7.70 3.13
C LEU A 70 4.25 -7.05 2.70
N ILE A 71 4.85 -6.32 3.63
CA ILE A 71 6.00 -5.44 3.44
C ILE A 71 7.29 -6.27 3.50
N GLY A 72 7.77 -6.65 2.32
CA GLY A 72 9.17 -7.04 2.08
C GLY A 72 10.02 -5.87 1.57
N GLU A 73 11.33 -6.11 1.45
CA GLU A 73 12.38 -5.14 1.06
C GLU A 73 12.01 -4.19 -0.10
N LYS A 74 11.31 -4.68 -1.12
CA LYS A 74 11.05 -3.96 -2.38
C LYS A 74 9.57 -3.68 -2.63
N THR A 75 8.73 -3.81 -1.60
CA THR A 75 7.27 -3.77 -1.75
C THR A 75 6.75 -2.38 -2.09
N ALA A 76 7.31 -1.33 -1.48
CA ALA A 76 6.93 0.06 -1.72
C ALA A 76 7.19 0.54 -3.16
N GLU A 77 8.13 -0.10 -3.86
CA GLU A 77 8.53 0.23 -5.23
C GLU A 77 7.60 -0.38 -6.30
N ARG A 78 6.57 -1.15 -5.91
CA ARG A 78 5.76 -1.92 -6.86
C ARG A 78 4.51 -1.16 -7.31
N GLU A 79 4.42 -0.94 -8.62
CA GLU A 79 3.28 -0.24 -9.25
C GLU A 79 1.91 -0.85 -8.90
N PHE A 80 1.83 -2.18 -8.78
CA PHE A 80 0.57 -2.85 -8.46
C PHE A 80 0.24 -2.78 -6.97
N VAL A 81 1.24 -2.72 -6.09
CA VAL A 81 1.02 -2.49 -4.65
C VAL A 81 0.49 -1.07 -4.43
N GLN A 82 1.06 -0.08 -5.13
CA GLN A 82 0.60 1.29 -5.12
C GLN A 82 -0.87 1.39 -5.58
N TYR A 83 -1.18 0.76 -6.72
CA TYR A 83 -2.55 0.68 -7.24
C TYR A 83 -3.53 -0.01 -6.28
N GLU A 84 -3.08 -1.09 -5.62
CA GLU A 84 -3.88 -1.82 -4.63
C GLU A 84 -4.21 -0.96 -3.41
N ILE A 85 -3.27 -0.15 -2.93
CA ILE A 85 -3.48 0.79 -1.82
C ILE A 85 -4.52 1.85 -2.19
N GLU A 86 -4.33 2.52 -3.32
CA GLU A 86 -5.22 3.57 -3.81
C GLU A 86 -6.66 3.04 -3.98
N LYS A 87 -6.82 1.91 -4.67
CA LYS A 87 -8.14 1.31 -4.90
C LYS A 87 -8.77 0.72 -3.65
N SER A 88 -7.98 0.29 -2.68
CA SER A 88 -8.51 -0.17 -1.40
C SER A 88 -9.16 0.98 -0.64
N ILE A 89 -8.46 2.12 -0.51
CA ILE A 89 -9.01 3.28 0.20
C ILE A 89 -10.22 3.86 -0.53
N GLU A 90 -10.16 4.04 -1.86
CA GLU A 90 -11.29 4.52 -2.67
C GLU A 90 -12.57 3.69 -2.41
N ARG A 91 -12.40 2.38 -2.23
CA ARG A 91 -13.51 1.44 -1.98
C ARG A 91 -13.92 1.35 -0.51
N GLY A 92 -13.21 2.03 0.38
CA GLY A 92 -13.46 2.02 1.83
C GLY A 92 -12.93 0.78 2.55
N ASN A 93 -11.99 0.05 1.95
CA ASN A 93 -11.30 -1.01 2.64
C ASN A 93 -10.33 -0.42 3.68
N ALA A 94 -10.21 -1.07 4.82
CA ALA A 94 -9.13 -0.83 5.76
C ALA A 94 -7.78 -1.31 5.19
N LEU A 95 -6.68 -0.69 5.61
CA LEU A 95 -5.33 -1.15 5.29
C LEU A 95 -4.66 -1.74 6.53
N LEU A 96 -3.79 -2.72 6.32
CA LEU A 96 -2.99 -3.33 7.37
C LEU A 96 -1.57 -3.58 6.85
N GLY A 97 -0.57 -2.98 7.49
CA GLY A 97 0.84 -3.27 7.20
C GLY A 97 1.35 -4.51 7.94
N ILE A 98 2.00 -5.43 7.24
CA ILE A 98 2.65 -6.60 7.88
C ILE A 98 4.04 -6.78 7.30
N ARG A 99 5.08 -6.53 8.10
CA ARG A 99 6.46 -6.79 7.73
C ARG A 99 6.74 -8.29 7.74
N ILE A 100 7.27 -8.78 6.62
CA ILE A 100 7.50 -10.20 6.38
C ILE A 100 8.99 -10.53 6.15
N ASP A 101 9.91 -9.58 6.28
CA ASP A 101 11.34 -9.79 6.08
C ASP A 101 11.93 -10.84 7.04
N SER A 102 11.36 -10.98 8.24
CA SER A 102 11.77 -12.00 9.22
C SER A 102 11.38 -13.44 8.81
N LEU A 103 10.47 -13.59 7.83
CA LEU A 103 10.09 -14.88 7.26
C LEU A 103 11.15 -15.40 6.28
N LYS A 104 11.34 -16.73 6.30
CA LYS A 104 12.26 -17.40 5.38
C LYS A 104 11.63 -17.53 4.00
N ASN A 105 12.40 -17.28 2.95
CA ASN A 105 12.03 -17.65 1.58
C ASN A 105 12.24 -19.15 1.32
N ARG A 106 12.04 -19.59 0.07
CA ARG A 106 12.23 -21.00 -0.36
C ARG A 106 13.63 -21.55 -0.06
N GLN A 107 14.65 -20.69 0.01
CA GLN A 107 16.04 -21.07 0.30
C GLN A 107 16.37 -21.02 1.80
N GLY A 108 15.38 -20.78 2.68
CA GLY A 108 15.60 -20.68 4.12
C GLY A 108 16.19 -19.33 4.58
N LYS A 109 16.28 -18.33 3.70
CA LYS A 109 16.90 -17.02 3.98
C LYS A 109 15.86 -15.96 4.36
N ARG A 110 16.19 -15.12 5.35
CA ARG A 110 15.42 -13.92 5.68
C ARG A 110 15.64 -12.82 4.63
N GLY A 111 14.70 -11.89 4.55
CA GLY A 111 14.81 -10.70 3.72
C GLY A 111 15.50 -9.56 4.47
N SER A 112 15.72 -8.46 3.76
CA SER A 112 16.10 -7.18 4.36
C SER A 112 14.85 -6.34 4.66
N TRP A 113 15.01 -5.37 5.54
CA TRP A 113 13.98 -4.36 5.80
C TRP A 113 13.67 -3.56 4.55
N GLY A 114 12.38 -3.30 4.33
CA GLY A 114 11.87 -2.41 3.27
C GLY A 114 11.12 -1.22 3.86
N GLU A 115 10.94 -0.19 3.04
CA GLU A 115 10.08 0.95 3.34
C GLU A 115 8.62 0.51 3.52
N ASN A 116 7.88 1.19 4.40
CA ASN A 116 6.45 0.97 4.52
C ASN A 116 5.74 1.74 3.41
N PRO A 117 5.04 1.08 2.46
CA PRO A 117 4.34 1.78 1.38
C PRO A 117 3.32 2.80 1.89
N LEU A 118 2.77 2.61 3.10
CA LEU A 118 1.80 3.50 3.71
C LEU A 118 2.40 4.86 4.14
N ASP A 119 3.72 4.96 4.26
CA ASP A 119 4.40 6.24 4.53
C ASP A 119 4.32 7.18 3.31
N HIS A 120 4.02 6.66 2.11
CA HIS A 120 4.01 7.43 0.86
C HIS A 120 2.62 7.98 0.49
N TYR A 121 1.62 7.80 1.35
CA TYR A 121 0.25 8.21 1.09
C TYR A 121 -0.27 9.09 2.21
N TYR A 122 -0.91 10.19 1.84
CA TYR A 122 -1.36 11.21 2.77
C TYR A 122 -2.83 11.57 2.56
N ILE A 123 -3.49 11.92 3.66
CA ILE A 123 -4.85 12.46 3.66
C ILE A 123 -4.82 13.87 4.24
N ASP A 124 -5.46 14.79 3.53
CA ASP A 124 -5.71 16.14 4.02
C ASP A 124 -6.73 16.15 5.15
N THR A 125 -6.27 16.54 6.33
CA THR A 125 -7.12 16.83 7.48
C THR A 125 -7.20 18.34 7.71
N ARG A 126 -8.15 18.78 8.54
CA ARG A 126 -8.25 20.20 8.95
C ARG A 126 -6.97 20.70 9.67
N SER A 127 -6.20 19.78 10.24
CA SER A 127 -4.97 20.04 10.99
C SER A 127 -3.69 19.85 10.16
N GLY A 128 -3.80 19.53 8.87
CA GLY A 128 -2.68 19.24 7.98
C GLY A 128 -2.71 17.83 7.40
N GLU A 129 -1.64 17.43 6.71
CA GLU A 129 -1.52 16.12 6.08
C GLU A 129 -1.16 15.04 7.09
N VAL A 130 -1.85 13.90 7.03
CA VAL A 130 -1.57 12.72 7.86
C VAL A 130 -1.23 11.54 6.96
N ALA A 131 -0.09 10.88 7.22
CA ALA A 131 0.31 9.68 6.49
C ALA A 131 -0.59 8.49 6.83
N LEU A 132 -0.86 7.61 5.87
CA LEU A 132 -1.66 6.41 6.11
C LEU A 132 -1.04 5.48 7.15
N SER A 133 0.28 5.46 7.28
CA SER A 133 0.99 4.69 8.31
C SER A 133 0.74 5.17 9.75
N ARG A 134 0.20 6.38 9.93
CA ARG A 134 -0.22 6.91 11.23
C ARG A 134 -1.66 6.57 11.58
N ILE A 135 -2.47 6.23 10.57
CA ILE A 135 -3.88 5.88 10.71
C ILE A 135 -4.00 4.36 10.83
N PHE A 136 -3.37 3.62 9.91
CA PHE A 136 -3.46 2.17 9.85
C PHE A 136 -2.29 1.49 10.56
N PRO A 137 -2.54 0.40 11.29
CA PRO A 137 -1.51 -0.27 12.04
C PRO A 137 -0.53 -1.01 11.12
N THR A 138 0.72 -1.10 11.56
CA THR A 138 1.77 -1.89 10.91
C THR A 138 2.49 -2.75 11.92
N TYR A 139 2.52 -4.06 11.70
CA TYR A 139 3.16 -5.03 12.60
C TYR A 139 4.31 -5.76 11.91
N GLN A 140 5.12 -6.45 12.72
CA GLN A 140 6.15 -7.38 12.31
C GLN A 140 5.67 -8.82 12.55
N TRP A 141 5.59 -9.61 11.49
CA TRP A 141 4.94 -10.92 11.54
C TRP A 141 5.48 -11.84 12.65
N LYS A 142 6.79 -11.87 12.86
CA LYS A 142 7.40 -12.78 13.83
C LYS A 142 7.47 -12.18 15.23
N GLU A 143 7.86 -10.92 15.31
CA GLU A 143 8.10 -10.18 16.55
C GLU A 143 6.79 -9.93 17.30
N ASP A 144 5.69 -9.68 16.58
CA ASP A 144 4.37 -9.39 17.16
C ASP A 144 3.45 -10.63 17.21
N ASN A 145 4.00 -11.84 17.01
CA ASN A 145 3.26 -13.12 17.06
C ASN A 145 2.09 -13.20 16.06
N GLY A 146 2.32 -12.89 14.79
CA GLY A 146 1.27 -12.78 13.77
C GLY A 146 0.44 -14.04 13.54
N LYS A 147 0.98 -15.23 13.80
CA LYS A 147 0.20 -16.48 13.71
C LYS A 147 -0.99 -16.49 14.68
N GLN A 148 -0.83 -15.88 15.86
CA GLN A 148 -1.86 -15.78 16.89
C GLN A 148 -2.69 -14.51 16.72
N ASN A 149 -2.04 -13.38 16.42
CA ASN A 149 -2.63 -12.05 16.57
C ASN A 149 -3.23 -11.47 15.29
N MET A 150 -3.05 -12.11 14.12
CA MET A 150 -3.51 -11.56 12.85
C MET A 150 -5.01 -11.24 12.81
N SER A 151 -5.83 -11.99 13.56
CA SER A 151 -7.27 -11.71 13.66
C SER A 151 -7.53 -10.35 14.31
N GLU A 152 -6.80 -10.03 15.37
CA GLU A 152 -6.91 -8.78 16.10
C GLU A 152 -6.41 -7.62 15.24
N TRP A 153 -5.31 -7.80 14.52
CA TRP A 153 -4.76 -6.79 13.59
C TRP A 153 -5.74 -6.41 12.48
N VAL A 154 -6.51 -7.38 11.99
CA VAL A 154 -7.54 -7.16 10.97
C VAL A 154 -8.69 -6.32 11.54
N GLU A 155 -9.11 -6.56 12.78
CA GLU A 155 -10.16 -5.78 13.44
C GLU A 155 -9.67 -4.37 13.78
N GLU A 156 -8.46 -4.21 14.30
CA GLU A 156 -7.85 -2.89 14.59
C GLU A 156 -7.75 -2.04 13.32
N ALA A 157 -7.33 -2.62 12.19
CA ALA A 157 -7.33 -1.93 10.90
C ALA A 157 -8.73 -1.46 10.47
N ILE A 158 -9.77 -2.27 10.73
CA ILE A 158 -11.17 -1.92 10.44
C ILE A 158 -11.63 -0.77 11.33
N GLU A 159 -11.17 -0.67 12.58
CA GLU A 159 -11.49 0.47 13.44
C GLU A 159 -10.82 1.75 12.95
N SER A 160 -9.55 1.69 12.51
CA SER A 160 -8.80 2.81 11.96
C SER A 160 -9.43 3.47 10.73
N ILE A 161 -10.18 2.73 9.90
CA ILE A 161 -10.82 3.31 8.69
C ILE A 161 -11.84 4.42 9.03
N SER A 162 -12.35 4.43 10.26
CA SER A 162 -13.29 5.45 10.74
C SER A 162 -12.65 6.84 10.84
N GLU A 163 -11.32 6.91 10.92
CA GLU A 163 -10.57 8.16 10.92
C GLU A 163 -10.56 8.84 9.54
N ILE A 164 -10.92 8.11 8.48
CA ILE A 164 -10.95 8.60 7.09
C ILE A 164 -12.39 8.88 6.67
N PRO A 165 -12.78 10.16 6.50
CA PRO A 165 -14.12 10.51 6.02
C PRO A 165 -14.37 9.93 4.63
N ALA A 166 -15.58 9.42 4.37
CA ALA A 166 -15.92 8.80 3.09
C ALA A 166 -15.64 9.69 1.88
N GLY A 167 -15.90 10.99 1.97
CA GLY A 167 -15.63 11.98 0.91
C GLY A 167 -14.17 12.41 0.76
N LYS A 168 -13.23 11.75 1.44
CA LYS A 168 -11.78 11.98 1.35
C LYS A 168 -11.00 10.76 0.85
N ARG A 169 -11.71 9.67 0.55
CA ARG A 169 -11.11 8.38 0.17
C ARG A 169 -10.58 8.36 -1.27
N ASP A 170 -11.07 9.24 -2.12
CA ASP A 170 -10.64 9.43 -3.51
C ASP A 170 -9.59 10.54 -3.68
N THR A 171 -9.26 11.29 -2.61
CA THR A 171 -8.32 12.42 -2.63
C THR A 171 -6.99 12.09 -1.96
N LEU A 172 -6.49 10.85 -2.12
CA LEU A 172 -5.20 10.45 -1.58
C LEU A 172 -4.05 11.11 -2.34
N ASP A 173 -3.16 11.77 -1.60
CA ASP A 173 -1.92 12.29 -2.16
C ASP A 173 -0.81 11.24 -2.06
N HIS A 174 -0.32 10.79 -3.22
CA HIS A 174 0.84 9.92 -3.31
C HIS A 174 2.13 10.77 -3.39
N LYS A 175 3.01 10.62 -2.41
CA LYS A 175 4.31 11.30 -2.33
C LYS A 175 5.41 10.27 -2.11
N PRO A 176 5.94 9.66 -3.20
CA PRO A 176 7.05 8.72 -3.08
C PRO A 176 8.33 9.45 -2.65
N ASP A 177 9.28 8.73 -2.04
CA ASP A 177 10.58 9.32 -1.67
C ASP A 177 11.30 9.91 -2.90
N LYS A 178 12.12 10.95 -2.67
CA LYS A 178 12.69 11.87 -3.68
C LYS A 178 13.46 11.18 -4.82
N LYS A 179 13.90 9.94 -4.64
CA LYS A 179 14.55 9.14 -5.71
C LYS A 179 13.56 8.68 -6.79
N GLY A 180 12.30 8.41 -6.45
CA GLY A 180 11.27 7.93 -7.39
C GLY A 180 10.54 9.04 -8.17
N LEU A 181 10.54 10.27 -7.63
CA LEU A 181 9.93 11.45 -8.26
C LEU A 181 10.49 11.75 -9.66
N GLY A 182 11.80 11.54 -9.87
CA GLY A 182 12.45 11.76 -11.16
C GLY A 182 12.05 10.75 -12.24
N GLU A 183 11.79 9.50 -11.88
CA GLU A 183 11.42 8.43 -12.80
C GLU A 183 9.92 8.45 -13.13
N GLN A 184 9.06 8.66 -12.13
CA GLN A 184 7.61 8.71 -12.33
C GLN A 184 7.14 9.94 -13.13
N LEU A 185 7.76 11.11 -12.95
CA LEU A 185 7.42 12.32 -13.71
C LEU A 185 7.74 12.18 -15.20
N VAL A 186 8.77 11.40 -15.55
CA VAL A 186 9.18 11.15 -16.94
C VAL A 186 8.24 10.15 -17.62
N GLU A 187 7.79 9.11 -16.90
CA GLU A 187 6.92 8.07 -17.48
C GLU A 187 5.43 8.44 -17.56
N SER A 188 4.91 9.27 -16.64
CA SER A 188 3.46 9.43 -16.49
C SER A 188 2.86 10.69 -17.13
N GLY A 189 3.66 11.70 -17.51
CA GLY A 189 3.16 12.94 -18.12
C GLY A 189 2.08 13.67 -17.29
N LEU A 190 1.89 13.28 -16.04
CA LEU A 190 0.78 13.65 -15.17
C LEU A 190 1.26 14.69 -14.16
N VAL A 191 0.91 15.95 -14.42
CA VAL A 191 0.99 17.01 -13.42
C VAL A 191 -0.23 16.84 -12.50
N ILE A 192 -0.08 16.09 -11.42
CA ILE A 192 -1.10 16.01 -10.36
C ILE A 192 -1.12 17.37 -9.66
N GLY A 193 -2.31 17.98 -9.61
CA GLY A 193 -2.56 19.40 -9.32
C GLY A 193 -1.98 19.99 -8.03
N GLY A 194 -1.50 19.17 -7.09
CA GLY A 194 -0.76 19.64 -5.90
C GLY A 194 0.67 20.12 -6.21
N ILE A 195 1.35 19.51 -7.18
CA ILE A 195 2.73 19.88 -7.55
C ILE A 195 2.76 21.28 -8.21
N LEU A 196 1.71 21.64 -8.97
CA LEU A 196 1.64 22.95 -9.62
C LEU A 196 1.48 24.09 -8.61
N LEU A 197 0.82 23.84 -7.47
CA LEU A 197 0.63 24.81 -6.40
C LEU A 197 1.92 25.03 -5.58
N LEU A 198 2.67 23.96 -5.28
CA LEU A 198 3.98 24.07 -4.62
C LEU A 198 5.02 24.75 -5.52
N GLY A 199 5.02 24.46 -6.83
CA GLY A 199 5.90 25.11 -7.79
C GLY A 199 5.67 26.62 -7.87
N LYS A 200 4.39 27.04 -7.95
CA LYS A 200 4.02 28.46 -7.99
C LYS A 200 4.33 29.18 -6.69
N ALA A 201 4.01 28.58 -5.54
CA ALA A 201 4.30 29.17 -4.23
C ALA A 201 5.82 29.28 -3.96
N ALA A 202 6.61 28.28 -4.37
CA ALA A 202 8.06 28.34 -4.26
C ALA A 202 8.69 29.40 -5.20
N GLN A 203 8.14 29.57 -6.41
CA GLN A 203 8.54 30.64 -7.33
C GLN A 203 8.18 32.02 -6.78
N GLU A 204 6.95 32.21 -6.26
CA GLU A 204 6.50 33.48 -5.70
C GLU A 204 7.29 33.87 -4.45
N VAL A 205 7.62 32.92 -3.57
CA VAL A 205 8.49 33.13 -2.40
C VAL A 205 9.92 33.43 -2.83
N GLY A 206 10.47 32.72 -3.83
CA GLY A 206 11.80 32.98 -4.38
C GLY A 206 11.92 34.36 -5.02
N ASP A 207 10.92 34.79 -5.77
CA ASP A 207 10.87 36.10 -6.42
C ASP A 207 10.59 37.23 -5.42
N ALA A 208 9.86 36.96 -4.33
CA ALA A 208 9.70 37.90 -3.21
C ALA A 208 11.03 38.10 -2.45
N LEU A 209 11.77 37.02 -2.20
CA LEU A 209 13.07 37.08 -1.54
C LEU A 209 14.13 37.78 -2.39
N ARG A 210 14.15 37.55 -3.71
CA ARG A 210 15.04 38.29 -4.62
C ARG A 210 14.73 39.78 -4.69
N ARG A 211 13.45 40.17 -4.65
CA ARG A 211 13.05 41.59 -4.64
C ARG A 211 13.43 42.32 -3.36
N ASN A 212 13.58 41.62 -2.24
CA ASN A 212 13.98 42.20 -0.96
C ASN A 212 15.50 42.24 -0.72
N GLN A 213 16.31 41.62 -1.57
CA GLN A 213 17.78 41.67 -1.49
C GLN A 213 18.42 42.78 -2.35
N PHE A 214 17.62 43.52 -3.12
CA PHE A 214 18.07 44.65 -3.95
C PHE A 214 17.43 46.00 -3.56
N ARG A 215 17.02 46.13 -2.28
CA ARG A 215 16.58 47.41 -1.69
C ARG A 215 17.44 47.76 -0.49
#